data_AF-A0A5E4IUK8-F1
#
_entry.id   AF-A0A5E4IUK8-F1
#
_cell.length_a   1.000
_cell.length_b   1.000
_cell.length_c   1.000
_cell.angle_alpha   90.00
_cell.angle_beta   90.00
_cell.angle_gamma   90.00
#
_symmetry.space_group_name_H-M   'P 1'
#
loop_
_entity.id
_entity.type
_entity.pdbx_description
1 polymer ?
#
loop_
_entity_poly.entity_id
_entity_poly.type
_entity_poly.pdbx_seq_one_letter_code
_entity_poly.pdbx_strand_id
1 'polypeptide(L)'
;MDEALAEVALDFSGRPYLIFAGEFGGERIADFDVQQISPFLESLCNGARLTLHIKSYGENDHHQMESIFKALGLAIRQAVSKEGEGVPSTKGVI
;
A
#
# COMPACT_ATOMS: atom_id res chain seq x y z
N MET A 1 12.75 7.35 1.51
CA MET A 1 13.02 8.61 0.80
C MET A 1 13.58 9.55 1.83
N ASP A 2 14.85 9.93 1.67
CA ASP A 2 15.60 10.66 2.69
C ASP A 2 15.44 10.01 4.08
N GLU A 3 14.92 10.72 5.07
CA GLU A 3 14.68 10.22 6.43
C GLU A 3 13.47 9.29 6.57
N ALA A 4 12.58 9.26 5.56
CA ALA A 4 11.37 8.47 5.59
C ALA A 4 11.58 7.04 5.08
N LEU A 5 10.91 6.08 5.72
CA LEU A 5 10.86 4.67 5.29
C LEU A 5 9.40 4.22 5.19
N ALA A 6 9.12 3.38 4.19
CA ALA A 6 7.85 2.67 4.09
C ALA A 6 8.09 1.20 3.77
N GLU A 7 7.39 0.34 4.50
CA GLU A 7 7.31 -1.10 4.27
C GLU A 7 5.89 -1.41 3.80
N VAL A 8 5.78 -2.13 2.68
CA VAL A 8 4.49 -2.51 2.09
C VAL A 8 4.48 -4.00 1.82
N ALA A 9 3.47 -4.69 2.35
CA ALA A 9 3.17 -6.08 2.05
C ALA A 9 1.74 -6.16 1.51
N LEU A 10 1.53 -6.95 0.47
CA LEU A 10 0.21 -7.12 -0.14
C LEU A 10 -0.03 -8.56 -0.61
N ASP A 11 -1.30 -8.91 -0.69
CA ASP A 11 -1.78 -10.20 -1.19
C ASP A 11 -3.02 -9.94 -2.07
N PHE A 12 -2.95 -10.32 -3.36
CA PHE A 12 -4.12 -10.34 -4.26
C PHE A 12 -5.03 -11.51 -3.92
N SER A 13 -5.65 -11.40 -2.75
CA SER A 13 -6.25 -12.51 -2.02
C SER A 13 -7.74 -12.72 -2.31
N GLY A 14 -8.35 -11.82 -3.08
CA GLY A 14 -9.81 -11.71 -3.22
C GLY A 14 -10.50 -11.14 -1.99
N ARG A 15 -9.76 -10.81 -0.92
CA ARG A 15 -10.28 -10.35 0.38
C ARG A 15 -9.77 -8.94 0.68
N PRO A 16 -10.60 -7.90 0.45
CA PRO A 16 -10.25 -6.53 0.81
C PRO A 16 -9.96 -6.39 2.29
N TYR A 17 -8.78 -5.88 2.63
CA TYR A 17 -8.43 -5.53 4.01
C TYR A 17 -7.25 -4.56 4.03
N LEU A 18 -7.28 -3.55 4.89
CA LEU A 18 -6.19 -2.59 5.07
C LEU A 18 -5.70 -2.59 6.52
N ILE A 19 -4.39 -2.68 6.69
CA ILE A 19 -3.70 -2.24 7.90
C ILE A 19 -2.76 -1.09 7.51
N PHE A 20 -2.96 0.07 8.12
CA PHE A 20 -2.16 1.25 7.89
C PHE A 20 -1.58 1.76 9.22
N ALA A 21 -0.25 1.72 9.32
CA ALA A 21 0.51 2.21 10.47
C ALA A 21 1.50 3.28 10.02
N GLY A 22 1.00 4.51 9.90
CA GLY A 22 1.80 5.69 9.60
C GLY A 22 1.13 6.91 10.19
N GLU A 23 1.92 7.80 10.76
CA GLU A 23 1.46 9.08 11.32
C GLU A 23 1.86 10.20 10.37
N PHE A 24 0.95 11.14 10.14
CA PHE A 24 1.15 12.34 9.32
C PHE A 24 0.84 13.56 10.19
N GLY A 25 1.72 14.56 10.17
CA GLY A 25 1.62 15.70 11.09
C GLY A 25 0.96 16.95 10.49
N GLY A 26 1.01 17.11 9.18
CA GLY A 26 0.48 18.25 8.44
C GLY A 26 -0.98 18.08 8.02
N GLU A 27 -1.52 19.12 7.39
CA GLU A 27 -2.89 19.07 6.83
C GLU A 27 -2.87 18.74 5.33
N ARG A 28 -1.83 19.17 4.61
CA ARG A 28 -1.75 19.04 3.15
C ARG A 28 -0.32 18.82 2.68
N ILE A 29 -0.17 18.02 1.63
CA ILE A 29 1.04 17.92 0.81
C ILE A 29 0.69 18.47 -0.57
N ALA A 30 1.13 19.70 -0.87
CA ALA A 30 0.70 20.46 -2.04
C ALA A 30 -0.85 20.51 -2.14
N ASP A 31 -1.43 19.91 -3.16
CA ASP A 31 -2.88 19.87 -3.39
C ASP A 31 -3.59 18.66 -2.76
N PHE A 32 -2.85 17.75 -2.12
CA PHE A 32 -3.37 16.55 -1.49
C PHE A 32 -3.63 16.78 -0.01
N ASP A 33 -4.85 16.50 0.45
CA ASP A 33 -5.19 16.44 1.87
C ASP A 33 -4.67 15.12 2.46
N VAL A 34 -3.77 15.19 3.44
CA VAL A 34 -3.11 13.99 4.00
C VAL A 34 -4.09 13.03 4.64
N GLN A 35 -5.25 13.52 5.11
CA GLN A 35 -6.30 12.67 5.68
C GLN A 35 -6.93 11.75 4.64
N GLN A 36 -6.76 12.04 3.35
CA GLN A 36 -7.26 11.22 2.25
C GLN A 36 -6.39 9.98 1.99
N ILE A 37 -5.21 9.84 2.62
CA ILE A 37 -4.33 8.70 2.36
C ILE A 37 -4.97 7.37 2.77
N SER A 38 -5.56 7.28 3.97
CA SER A 38 -6.21 6.04 4.44
C SER A 38 -7.45 5.72 3.60
N PRO A 39 -8.40 6.66 3.37
CA PRO A 39 -9.54 6.41 2.49
C PRO A 39 -9.16 6.01 1.06
N PHE A 40 -8.09 6.60 0.51
CA PHE A 40 -7.56 6.21 -0.80
C PHE A 40 -7.08 4.76 -0.80
N LEU A 41 -6.30 4.37 0.21
CA LEU A 41 -5.76 3.01 0.34
C LEU A 41 -6.87 1.98 0.60
N GLU A 42 -7.88 2.32 1.41
CA GLU A 42 -9.07 1.48 1.60
C GLU A 42 -9.82 1.28 0.27
N SER A 43 -10.02 2.36 -0.48
CA SER A 43 -10.66 2.31 -1.79
C SER A 43 -9.88 1.44 -2.78
N LEU A 44 -8.54 1.54 -2.75
CA LEU A 44 -7.66 0.67 -3.52
C LEU A 44 -7.82 -0.81 -3.13
N CYS A 45 -7.79 -1.13 -1.84
CA CYS A 45 -7.95 -2.51 -1.34
C CYS A 45 -9.28 -3.11 -1.79
N ASN A 46 -10.36 -2.33 -1.70
CA ASN A 46 -11.70 -2.73 -2.11
C ASN A 46 -11.80 -2.94 -3.63
N GLY A 47 -11.32 -1.97 -4.43
CA GLY A 47 -11.40 -2.04 -5.89
C GLY A 47 -10.52 -3.13 -6.49
N ALA A 48 -9.32 -3.32 -5.97
CA ALA A 48 -8.38 -4.35 -6.44
C ALA A 48 -8.58 -5.72 -5.76
N ARG A 49 -9.48 -5.80 -4.77
CA ARG A 49 -9.73 -7.00 -3.95
C ARG A 49 -8.47 -7.62 -3.36
N LEU A 50 -7.67 -6.78 -2.70
CA LEU A 50 -6.41 -7.18 -2.09
C LEU A 50 -6.38 -6.90 -0.59
N THR A 51 -5.53 -7.65 0.10
CA THR A 51 -5.12 -7.35 1.47
C THR A 51 -3.85 -6.53 1.42
N LEU A 52 -3.81 -5.41 2.14
CA LEU A 52 -2.70 -4.45 2.14
C LEU A 52 -2.25 -4.13 3.56
N HIS A 53 -0.95 -4.22 3.79
CA HIS A 53 -0.30 -3.82 5.02
C HIS A 53 0.76 -2.77 4.70
N ILE A 54 0.68 -1.63 5.37
CA ILE A 54 1.61 -0.53 5.22
C ILE A 54 2.08 -0.10 6.59
N LYS A 55 3.39 -0.02 6.76
CA LYS A 55 4.04 0.63 7.90
C LYS A 55 4.97 1.72 7.38
N SER A 56 4.93 2.91 7.96
CA SER A 56 5.82 4.00 7.56
C SER A 56 6.19 4.90 8.73
N TYR A 57 7.35 5.54 8.62
CA TYR A 57 7.78 6.62 9.49
C TYR A 57 8.57 7.66 8.67
N GLY A 58 8.64 8.88 9.17
CA GLY A 58 9.39 9.99 8.59
C GLY A 58 9.11 11.28 9.36
N GLU A 59 9.95 12.30 9.17
CA GLU A 59 9.70 13.64 9.74
C GLU A 59 8.97 14.54 8.74
N ASN A 60 9.20 14.33 7.44
CA ASN A 60 8.53 15.05 6.36
C ASN A 60 7.40 14.21 5.75
N ASP A 61 6.17 14.70 5.87
CA ASP A 61 4.97 14.08 5.31
C ASP A 61 5.07 13.79 3.81
N HIS A 62 5.71 14.68 3.03
CA HIS A 62 5.91 14.46 1.59
C HIS A 62 6.82 13.26 1.34
N HIS A 63 7.95 13.19 2.07
CA HIS A 63 8.91 12.08 1.93
C HIS A 63 8.27 10.75 2.33
N GLN A 64 7.50 10.74 3.42
CA GLN A 64 6.80 9.55 3.91
C GLN A 64 5.71 9.10 2.93
N MET A 65 4.87 10.02 2.42
CA MET A 65 3.85 9.70 1.42
C MET A 65 4.48 9.15 0.15
N GLU A 66 5.50 9.82 -0.40
CA GLU A 66 6.17 9.36 -1.62
C GLU A 66 6.84 7.99 -1.41
N SER A 67 7.43 7.75 -0.23
CA SER A 67 7.99 6.45 0.14
C SER A 67 6.93 5.34 0.13
N ILE A 68 5.73 5.61 0.67
CA ILE A 68 4.61 4.64 0.64
C ILE A 68 4.21 4.30 -0.80
N PHE A 69 3.99 5.30 -1.66
CA PHE A 69 3.58 5.05 -3.04
C PHE A 69 4.66 4.31 -3.86
N LYS A 70 5.93 4.65 -3.65
CA LYS A 70 7.05 3.92 -4.27
C LYS A 70 7.11 2.47 -3.81
N ALA A 71 7.03 2.22 -2.50
CA ALA A 71 7.05 0.88 -1.93
C ALA A 71 5.83 0.05 -2.40
N LEU A 72 4.65 0.66 -2.48
CA LEU A 72 3.44 0.05 -3.03
C LEU A 72 3.62 -0.36 -4.49
N GLY A 73 4.16 0.53 -5.34
CA GLY A 73 4.44 0.22 -6.74
C GLY A 73 5.40 -0.95 -6.92
N LEU A 74 6.44 -1.03 -6.09
CA LEU A 74 7.39 -2.15 -6.07
C LEU A 74 6.73 -3.46 -5.61
N ALA A 75 5.93 -3.42 -4.54
CA ALA A 75 5.21 -4.58 -4.03
C ALA A 75 4.19 -5.11 -5.04
N ILE A 76 3.46 -4.21 -5.73
CA ILE A 76 2.53 -4.59 -6.80
C ILE A 76 3.31 -5.24 -7.93
N ARG A 77 4.40 -4.64 -8.40
CA ARG A 77 5.23 -5.20 -9.47
C ARG A 77 5.69 -6.62 -9.14
N GLN A 78 6.14 -6.85 -7.91
CA GLN A 78 6.53 -8.18 -7.44
C GLN A 78 5.33 -9.14 -7.44
N ALA A 79 4.22 -8.77 -6.82
CA ALA A 79 3.06 -9.64 -6.67
C ALA A 79 2.34 -9.99 -7.98
N VAL A 80 2.39 -9.12 -9.00
CA VAL A 80 1.80 -9.41 -10.33
C VAL A 80 2.75 -10.13 -11.27
N SER A 81 3.98 -10.42 -10.83
CA SER A 81 4.94 -11.17 -11.64
C SER A 81 4.41 -12.59 -11.83
N LYS A 82 4.35 -13.05 -13.09
CA LYS A 82 3.85 -14.38 -13.42
C LYS A 82 4.92 -15.41 -13.09
N GLU A 83 4.67 -16.19 -12.05
CA GLU A 83 5.54 -17.27 -11.62
C GLU A 83 4.74 -18.57 -11.54
N GLY A 84 5.31 -19.67 -12.06
CA GLY A 84 4.67 -20.99 -12.07
C GLY A 84 3.46 -21.12 -13.00
N GLU A 85 2.68 -22.17 -12.76
CA GLU A 85 1.45 -22.48 -13.51
C GLU A 85 0.27 -22.63 -12.55
N GLY A 86 -0.93 -22.25 -13.00
CA GLY A 86 -2.17 -22.42 -12.25
C GLY A 86 -2.49 -21.27 -11.29
N VAL A 87 -3.46 -21.51 -10.39
CA VAL A 87 -3.92 -20.52 -9.41
C VAL A 87 -3.08 -20.67 -8.13
N PRO A 88 -2.41 -19.62 -7.63
CA PRO A 88 -1.56 -19.67 -6.44
C PRO A 88 -2.40 -19.67 -5.14
N SER A 89 -3.28 -20.65 -5.00
CA SER A 89 -4.16 -20.82 -3.85
C SER A 89 -4.42 -22.31 -3.61
N THR A 90 -4.25 -22.77 -2.36
CA THR A 90 -4.57 -24.14 -1.96
C THR A 90 -6.06 -24.48 -2.12
N LYS A 91 -6.93 -23.47 -2.23
CA LYS A 91 -8.36 -23.65 -2.51
C LYS A 91 -8.66 -23.78 -4.01
N GLY A 92 -7.67 -23.61 -4.88
CA GLY A 92 -7.85 -23.61 -6.34
C GLY A 92 -8.59 -22.38 -6.89
N VAL A 93 -8.88 -21.40 -6.03
CA VAL A 93 -9.58 -20.14 -6.37
C VAL A 93 -9.03 -19.01 -5.50
N ILE A 94 -9.11 -17.78 -6.02
CA ILE A 94 -8.79 -16.51 -5.35
C ILE A 94 -10.07 -15.73 -5.13
#